data_AF-A0A5C1AHV3-F1
#
_entry.id   AF-A0A5C1AHV3-F1
#
_cell.length_a   1.000
_cell.length_b   1.000
_cell.length_c   1.000
_cell.angle_alpha   90.00
_cell.angle_beta   90.00
_cell.angle_gamma   90.00
#
_symmetry.space_group_name_H-M   'P 1'
#
loop_
_entity.id
_entity.type
_entity.pdbx_description
1 polymer ?
#
loop_
_entity_poly.entity_id
_entity_poly.type
_entity_poly.pdbx_seq_one_letter_code
_entity_poly.pdbx_strand_id
1 'polypeptide(L)'
;MSRVIRPLLVAGNDKLSAGVFHFDIPAVLTCPGRSKLCVSRCYARRGRFAFPQVQERLAWNYAQSKRADFVELMADELYRKGILLCRWHVAGDIYSPTYARKMLEVIGRSPHCTFWFYTRSWRVPTIFPLIRAIAVMPNVRVWLSGDSETGYPPEVPDGCRVAWMQTEVGEDTENADLVFLDRPLRRLALPLLDKVCPTETPLGKERGTSCATCRLCWTG
;
A
#
# COMPACT_ATOMS: atom_id res chain seq x y z
N MET A 1 -5.50 -35.01 -10.46
CA MET A 1 -5.53 -33.74 -11.22
C MET A 1 -4.92 -32.65 -10.35
N SER A 2 -3.74 -32.13 -10.70
CA SER A 2 -3.14 -30.99 -10.00
C SER A 2 -4.08 -29.80 -10.14
N ARG A 3 -4.74 -29.43 -9.04
CA ARG A 3 -5.60 -28.25 -9.00
C ARG A 3 -4.67 -27.05 -9.20
N VAL A 4 -4.76 -26.36 -10.33
CA VAL A 4 -3.98 -25.14 -10.55
C VAL A 4 -4.44 -24.12 -9.49
N ILE A 5 -3.69 -24.01 -8.40
CA ILE A 5 -3.96 -23.03 -7.34
C ILE A 5 -3.53 -21.68 -7.90
N ARG A 6 -4.51 -20.83 -8.23
CA ARG A 6 -4.26 -19.43 -8.59
C ARG A 6 -3.53 -18.77 -7.41
N PRO A 7 -2.30 -18.26 -7.58
CA PRO A 7 -1.56 -17.66 -6.47
C PRO A 7 -2.27 -16.42 -5.93
N LEU A 8 -2.10 -16.06 -4.65
CA LEU A 8 -2.61 -14.82 -4.05
C LEU A 8 -1.72 -13.62 -4.41
N LEU A 9 -0.40 -13.82 -4.38
CA LEU A 9 0.60 -12.76 -4.56
C LEU A 9 1.01 -12.62 -6.02
N VAL A 10 1.20 -11.37 -6.45
CA VAL A 10 1.71 -11.01 -7.77
C VAL A 10 3.09 -10.39 -7.63
N ALA A 11 4.02 -10.78 -8.50
CA ALA A 11 5.36 -10.21 -8.54
C ALA A 11 5.36 -8.89 -9.33
N GLY A 12 5.81 -7.82 -8.67
CA GLY A 12 6.15 -6.54 -9.27
C GLY A 12 5.02 -5.75 -9.92
N ASN A 13 5.44 -4.57 -10.39
CA ASN A 13 4.80 -3.69 -11.36
C ASN A 13 5.81 -2.58 -11.71
N ASP A 14 5.41 -1.60 -12.53
CA ASP A 14 6.25 -0.48 -12.96
C ASP A 14 6.96 0.26 -11.81
N LYS A 15 6.36 0.33 -10.61
CA LYS A 15 6.94 1.02 -9.44
C LYS A 15 7.68 0.08 -8.49
N LEU A 16 7.27 -1.18 -8.39
CA LEU A 16 7.76 -2.11 -7.38
C LEU A 16 9.03 -2.86 -7.81
N SER A 17 9.22 -3.10 -9.12
CA SER A 17 10.18 -4.06 -9.70
C SER A 17 9.84 -5.54 -9.41
N ALA A 18 10.51 -6.47 -10.11
CA ALA A 18 10.21 -7.90 -10.06
C ALA A 18 10.46 -8.56 -8.68
N GLY A 19 11.33 -7.99 -7.84
CA GLY A 19 11.69 -8.55 -6.53
C GLY A 19 10.70 -8.25 -5.39
N VAL A 20 9.64 -7.48 -5.68
CA VAL A 20 8.65 -7.08 -4.68
C VAL A 20 7.29 -7.65 -5.05
N PHE A 21 6.69 -8.39 -4.13
CA PHE A 21 5.36 -8.96 -4.31
C PHE A 21 4.29 -8.04 -3.72
N HIS A 22 3.04 -8.25 -4.15
CA HIS A 22 1.91 -7.51 -3.61
C HIS A 22 0.60 -8.31 -3.63
N PHE A 23 -0.28 -7.93 -2.71
CA PHE A 23 -1.66 -8.40 -2.62
C PHE A 23 -2.62 -7.21 -2.69
N ASP A 24 -3.46 -7.22 -3.72
CA ASP A 24 -4.37 -6.13 -4.04
C ASP A 24 -5.83 -6.58 -3.99
N ILE A 25 -6.70 -5.66 -3.61
CA ILE A 25 -8.15 -5.82 -3.55
C ILE A 25 -8.84 -4.58 -4.17
N PRO A 26 -10.15 -4.61 -4.48
CA PRO A 26 -10.80 -3.55 -5.26
C PRO A 26 -10.76 -2.20 -4.54
N ALA A 27 -10.10 -1.22 -5.14
CA ALA A 27 -10.09 0.15 -4.66
C ALA A 27 -11.50 0.74 -4.60
N VAL A 28 -11.70 1.77 -3.76
CA VAL A 28 -13.00 2.36 -3.42
C VAL A 28 -13.88 1.41 -2.61
N LEU A 29 -14.20 0.22 -3.11
CA LEU A 29 -15.03 -0.76 -2.39
C LEU A 29 -14.42 -1.14 -1.04
N THR A 30 -13.10 -1.35 -1.01
CA THR A 30 -12.36 -1.78 0.18
C THR A 30 -11.67 -0.64 0.92
N CYS A 31 -11.99 0.62 0.60
CA CYS A 31 -11.32 1.80 1.17
C CYS A 31 -12.26 2.59 2.10
N PRO A 32 -12.56 2.12 3.32
CA PRO A 32 -13.51 2.78 4.21
C PRO A 32 -13.00 4.16 4.68
N GLY A 33 -11.68 4.34 4.80
CA GLY A 33 -11.05 5.61 5.18
C GLY A 33 -10.85 6.62 4.04
N ARG A 34 -11.45 6.42 2.85
CA ARG A 34 -11.27 7.32 1.70
C ARG A 34 -11.90 8.70 1.91
N SER A 35 -11.28 9.75 1.36
CA SER A 35 -11.89 11.08 1.17
C SER A 35 -12.52 11.19 -0.22
N LYS A 36 -13.29 12.26 -0.48
CA LYS A 36 -13.85 12.51 -1.83
C LYS A 36 -12.72 12.79 -2.82
N LEU A 37 -11.72 13.55 -2.40
CA LEU A 37 -10.50 13.83 -3.15
C LEU A 37 -9.75 12.54 -3.52
N CYS A 38 -9.56 11.63 -2.56
CA CYS A 38 -8.97 10.32 -2.85
C CYS A 38 -9.68 9.57 -3.97
N VAL A 39 -11.02 9.56 -3.94
CA VAL A 39 -11.84 8.83 -4.90
C VAL A 39 -11.77 9.44 -6.28
N SER A 40 -11.75 10.78 -6.35
CA SER A 40 -11.65 11.51 -7.63
C SER A 40 -10.26 11.34 -8.27
N ARG A 41 -9.20 11.27 -7.45
CA ARG A 41 -7.80 11.12 -7.88
C ARG A 41 -7.28 9.67 -7.90
N CYS A 42 -8.08 8.69 -7.49
CA CYS A 42 -7.62 7.31 -7.33
C CYS A 42 -7.01 6.73 -8.62
N TYR A 43 -5.70 6.48 -8.62
CA TYR A 43 -5.00 5.90 -9.76
C TYR A 43 -5.47 4.47 -10.07
N ALA A 44 -5.95 3.74 -9.06
CA ALA A 44 -6.43 2.36 -9.19
C ALA A 44 -7.82 2.24 -9.86
N ARG A 45 -8.36 3.37 -10.36
CA ARG A 45 -9.57 3.41 -11.20
C ARG A 45 -9.29 3.67 -12.68
N ARG A 46 -8.01 3.80 -13.06
CA ARG A 46 -7.58 4.25 -14.40
C ARG A 46 -6.44 3.38 -14.94
N GLY A 47 -6.15 3.52 -16.23
CA GLY A 47 -5.05 2.79 -16.89
C GLY A 47 -5.25 1.27 -16.81
N ARG A 48 -4.16 0.53 -16.55
CA ARG A 48 -4.19 -0.94 -16.46
C ARG A 48 -5.18 -1.48 -15.43
N PHE A 49 -5.49 -0.72 -14.37
CA PHE A 49 -6.49 -1.14 -13.40
C PHE A 49 -7.90 -1.20 -13.99
N ALA A 50 -8.21 -0.49 -15.07
CA ALA A 50 -9.52 -0.56 -15.71
C ALA A 50 -9.70 -1.81 -16.58
N PHE A 51 -8.64 -2.61 -16.80
CA PHE A 51 -8.73 -3.81 -17.64
C PHE A 51 -9.57 -4.89 -16.95
N PRO A 52 -10.48 -5.58 -17.67
CA PRO A 52 -11.36 -6.59 -17.09
C PRO A 52 -10.63 -7.69 -16.31
N GLN A 53 -9.49 -8.18 -16.83
CA GLN A 53 -8.72 -9.23 -16.14
C GLN A 53 -8.15 -8.76 -14.80
N VAL A 54 -7.78 -7.48 -14.69
CA VAL A 54 -7.29 -6.89 -13.43
C VAL A 54 -8.45 -6.73 -12.46
N GLN A 55 -9.62 -6.25 -12.93
CA GLN A 55 -10.81 -6.14 -12.09
C GLN A 55 -11.28 -7.50 -11.55
N GLU A 56 -11.31 -8.52 -12.40
CA GLU A 56 -11.61 -9.90 -12.01
C GLU A 56 -10.62 -10.43 -10.98
N ARG A 57 -9.32 -10.17 -11.18
CA ARG A 57 -8.26 -10.54 -10.21
C ARG A 57 -8.49 -9.87 -8.85
N LEU A 58 -8.78 -8.57 -8.82
CA LEU A 58 -9.04 -7.84 -7.58
C LEU A 58 -10.28 -8.39 -6.88
N ALA A 59 -11.37 -8.63 -7.62
CA ALA A 59 -12.59 -9.21 -7.06
C ALA A 59 -12.33 -10.62 -6.48
N TRP A 60 -11.56 -11.45 -7.19
CA TRP A 60 -11.16 -12.77 -6.72
C TRP A 60 -10.32 -12.70 -5.44
N ASN A 61 -9.30 -11.82 -5.38
CA ASN A 61 -8.49 -11.59 -4.18
C ASN A 61 -9.34 -11.12 -2.99
N TYR A 62 -10.31 -10.24 -3.23
CA TYR A 62 -11.22 -9.79 -2.19
C TYR A 62 -12.06 -10.95 -1.64
N ALA A 63 -12.57 -11.84 -2.49
CA ALA A 63 -13.23 -13.05 -2.05
C ALA A 63 -12.27 -13.97 -1.25
N GLN A 64 -11.01 -14.12 -1.67
CA GLN A 64 -10.03 -14.91 -0.93
C GLN A 64 -9.75 -14.33 0.46
N SER A 65 -9.61 -13.01 0.58
CA SER A 65 -9.35 -12.33 1.86
C SER A 65 -10.41 -12.59 2.93
N LYS A 66 -11.63 -12.99 2.52
CA LYS A 66 -12.74 -13.30 3.42
C LYS A 66 -12.72 -14.72 3.95
N ARG A 67 -12.03 -15.65 3.29
CA ARG A 67 -11.99 -17.06 3.69
C ARG A 67 -11.36 -17.24 5.07
N ALA A 68 -11.80 -18.26 5.80
CA ALA A 68 -11.25 -18.60 7.12
C ALA A 68 -9.76 -18.98 7.02
N ASP A 69 -9.38 -19.70 5.96
CA ASP A 69 -8.03 -20.21 5.72
C ASP A 69 -7.10 -19.22 4.98
N PHE A 70 -7.49 -17.95 4.86
CA PHE A 70 -6.71 -16.95 4.12
C PHE A 70 -5.30 -16.76 4.69
N VAL A 71 -5.18 -16.78 6.03
CA VAL A 71 -3.89 -16.58 6.71
C VAL A 71 -2.95 -17.72 6.39
N GLU A 72 -3.42 -18.96 6.48
CA GLU A 72 -2.66 -20.16 6.13
C GLU A 72 -2.16 -20.09 4.69
N LEU A 73 -3.07 -19.82 3.74
CA LEU A 73 -2.74 -19.77 2.31
C LEU A 73 -1.72 -18.66 1.99
N MET A 74 -1.87 -17.49 2.60
CA MET A 74 -0.98 -16.36 2.38
C MET A 74 0.41 -16.60 2.96
N ALA A 75 0.50 -17.10 4.21
CA ALA A 75 1.77 -17.38 4.88
C ALA A 75 2.53 -18.54 4.19
N ASP A 76 1.82 -19.60 3.79
CA ASP A 76 2.39 -20.71 3.03
C ASP A 76 2.93 -20.25 1.67
N GLU A 77 2.19 -19.40 0.94
CA GLU A 77 2.65 -18.86 -0.33
C GLU A 77 3.89 -17.97 -0.17
N LEU A 78 3.94 -17.11 0.85
CA LEU A 78 5.12 -16.29 1.17
C LEU A 78 6.36 -17.16 1.40
N TYR A 79 6.22 -18.19 2.24
CA TYR A 79 7.31 -19.11 2.58
C TYR A 79 7.77 -19.94 1.38
N ARG A 80 6.85 -20.65 0.71
CA ARG A 80 7.21 -21.55 -0.41
C ARG A 80 7.83 -20.82 -1.59
N LYS A 81 7.47 -19.55 -1.81
CA LYS A 81 8.05 -18.72 -2.87
C LYS A 81 9.31 -17.96 -2.44
N GLY A 82 9.71 -18.03 -1.17
CA GLY A 82 10.86 -17.29 -0.64
C GLY A 82 10.71 -15.77 -0.78
N ILE A 83 9.50 -15.24 -0.53
CA ILE A 83 9.21 -13.82 -0.75
C ILE A 83 9.80 -12.98 0.38
N LEU A 84 10.81 -12.18 0.05
CA LEU A 84 11.49 -11.31 1.02
C LEU A 84 10.84 -9.94 1.18
N LEU A 85 10.18 -9.42 0.13
CA LEU A 85 9.55 -8.10 0.12
C LEU A 85 8.11 -8.20 -0.35
N CYS A 86 7.17 -7.73 0.48
CA CYS A 86 5.75 -7.72 0.14
C CYS A 86 5.08 -6.39 0.51
N ARG A 87 4.58 -5.69 -0.50
CA ARG A 87 3.71 -4.53 -0.29
C ARG A 87 2.27 -4.98 -0.16
N TRP A 88 1.61 -4.67 0.96
CA TRP A 88 0.15 -4.73 0.95
C TRP A 88 -0.39 -3.52 0.18
N HIS A 89 -1.28 -3.81 -0.76
CA HIS A 89 -2.11 -2.82 -1.44
C HIS A 89 -1.31 -1.82 -2.29
N VAL A 90 -1.10 -2.20 -3.54
CA VAL A 90 -1.04 -1.28 -4.68
C VAL A 90 -2.46 -0.81 -5.04
N ALA A 91 -3.49 -1.64 -4.84
CA ALA A 91 -4.89 -1.25 -4.92
C ALA A 91 -5.69 -1.79 -3.74
N GLY A 92 -6.68 -1.01 -3.30
CA GLY A 92 -7.50 -1.33 -2.12
C GLY A 92 -6.96 -0.73 -0.83
N ASP A 93 -7.63 -1.03 0.27
CA ASP A 93 -7.20 -0.67 1.63
C ASP A 93 -7.79 -1.68 2.64
N ILE A 94 -7.51 -1.48 3.92
CA ILE A 94 -7.99 -2.31 5.02
C ILE A 94 -9.50 -2.09 5.22
N TYR A 95 -10.32 -3.01 4.73
CA TYR A 95 -11.78 -2.80 4.69
C TYR A 95 -12.54 -3.21 5.96
N SER A 96 -11.92 -3.93 6.89
CA SER A 96 -12.59 -4.37 8.11
C SER A 96 -11.60 -4.73 9.23
N PRO A 97 -12.03 -4.71 10.51
CA PRO A 97 -11.20 -5.18 11.62
C PRO A 97 -10.80 -6.65 11.47
N THR A 98 -11.70 -7.51 10.98
CA THR A 98 -11.39 -8.92 10.73
C THR A 98 -10.27 -9.09 9.71
N TYR A 99 -10.29 -8.30 8.63
CA TYR A 99 -9.21 -8.34 7.63
C TYR A 99 -7.89 -7.79 8.19
N ALA A 100 -7.93 -6.72 8.98
CA ALA A 100 -6.74 -6.19 9.66
C ALA A 100 -6.09 -7.23 10.60
N ARG A 101 -6.89 -8.00 11.35
CA ARG A 101 -6.38 -9.12 12.18
C ARG A 101 -5.68 -10.19 11.35
N LYS A 102 -6.25 -10.54 10.19
CA LYS A 102 -5.59 -11.49 9.26
C LYS A 102 -4.27 -10.95 8.73
N MET A 103 -4.19 -9.66 8.39
CA MET A 103 -2.92 -9.04 7.99
C MET A 103 -1.88 -9.12 9.11
N LEU A 104 -2.25 -8.76 10.34
CA LEU A 104 -1.38 -8.88 11.52
C LEU A 104 -0.85 -10.31 11.69
N GLU A 105 -1.72 -11.30 11.57
CA GLU A 105 -1.35 -12.70 11.73
C GLU A 105 -0.42 -13.19 10.61
N VAL A 106 -0.68 -12.82 9.35
CA VAL A 106 0.22 -13.13 8.22
C VAL A 106 1.61 -12.52 8.45
N ILE A 107 1.67 -11.25 8.88
CA ILE A 107 2.93 -10.55 9.14
C ILE A 107 3.71 -11.27 10.25
N GLY A 108 3.05 -11.63 11.35
CA GLY A 108 3.68 -12.34 12.47
C GLY A 108 4.14 -13.76 12.14
N ARG A 109 3.40 -14.48 11.28
CA ARG A 109 3.79 -15.81 10.79
C ARG A 109 4.90 -15.78 9.74
N SER A 110 5.28 -14.60 9.23
CA SER A 110 6.22 -14.44 8.12
C SER A 110 7.42 -13.54 8.46
N PRO A 111 8.20 -13.83 9.52
CA PRO A 111 9.30 -12.96 9.96
C PRO A 111 10.42 -12.81 8.94
N HIS A 112 10.51 -13.74 7.97
CA HIS A 112 11.46 -13.68 6.85
C HIS A 112 11.10 -12.63 5.79
N CYS A 113 9.87 -12.15 5.77
CA CYS A 113 9.37 -11.19 4.79
C CYS A 113 9.25 -9.80 5.43
N THR A 114 9.78 -8.78 4.74
CA THR A 114 9.58 -7.37 5.09
C THR A 114 8.35 -6.84 4.37
N PHE A 115 7.44 -6.27 5.15
CA PHE A 115 6.18 -5.72 4.69
C PHE A 115 6.16 -4.20 4.73
N TRP A 116 5.36 -3.59 3.87
CA TRP A 116 4.93 -2.21 4.08
C TRP A 116 3.58 -1.96 3.40
N PHE A 117 2.88 -0.94 3.87
CA PHE A 117 1.61 -0.52 3.26
C PHE A 117 1.26 0.92 3.57
N TYR A 118 0.33 1.43 2.77
CA TYR A 118 -0.27 2.74 2.92
C TYR A 118 -1.73 2.56 3.26
N THR A 119 -2.24 3.28 4.24
CA THR A 119 -3.65 3.15 4.62
C THR A 119 -4.25 4.48 4.99
N ARG A 120 -5.51 4.71 4.60
CA ARG A 120 -6.34 5.78 5.17
C ARG A 120 -7.33 5.26 6.19
N SER A 121 -7.32 3.95 6.41
CA SER A 121 -8.22 3.27 7.32
C SER A 121 -7.87 3.51 8.79
N TRP A 122 -6.83 4.29 9.08
CA TRP A 122 -6.65 4.95 10.38
C TRP A 122 -7.82 5.87 10.76
N ARG A 123 -8.56 6.38 9.76
CA ARG A 123 -9.81 7.13 9.97
C ARG A 123 -10.98 6.27 10.47
N VAL A 124 -10.82 4.95 10.52
CA VAL A 124 -11.87 4.02 10.96
C VAL A 124 -11.56 3.56 12.38
N PRO A 125 -12.33 3.99 13.40
CA PRO A 125 -12.00 3.74 14.81
C PRO A 125 -11.84 2.26 15.18
N THR A 126 -12.57 1.36 14.51
CA THR A 126 -12.49 -0.08 14.76
C THR A 126 -11.30 -0.76 14.10
N ILE A 127 -10.63 -0.10 13.14
CA ILE A 127 -9.47 -0.61 12.41
C ILE A 127 -8.18 -0.03 12.97
N PHE A 128 -8.19 1.23 13.42
CA PHE A 128 -6.98 1.93 13.83
C PHE A 128 -6.20 1.25 14.98
N PRO A 129 -6.84 0.68 16.03
CA PRO A 129 -6.13 -0.11 17.04
C PRO A 129 -5.37 -1.30 16.46
N LEU A 130 -5.87 -1.91 15.38
CA LEU A 130 -5.19 -3.02 14.71
C LEU A 130 -4.04 -2.54 13.82
N ILE A 131 -4.16 -1.35 13.22
CA ILE A 131 -3.04 -0.70 12.53
C ILE A 131 -1.90 -0.43 13.52
N ARG A 132 -2.23 0.06 14.74
CA ARG A 132 -1.25 0.24 15.83
C ARG A 132 -0.58 -1.07 16.21
N ALA A 133 -1.35 -2.14 16.38
CA ALA A 133 -0.79 -3.46 16.68
C ALA A 133 0.14 -3.98 15.56
N ILE A 134 -0.21 -3.75 14.29
CA ILE A 134 0.65 -4.08 13.15
C ILE A 134 1.94 -3.26 13.18
N ALA A 135 1.88 -1.96 13.46
CA ALA A 135 3.03 -1.07 13.43
C ALA A 135 4.16 -1.44 14.42
N VAL A 136 3.83 -2.18 15.50
CA VAL A 136 4.81 -2.67 16.48
C VAL A 136 5.64 -3.85 15.93
N MET A 137 5.19 -4.52 14.87
CA MET A 137 5.89 -5.68 14.32
C MET A 137 7.22 -5.27 13.66
N PRO A 138 8.33 -5.98 13.93
CA PRO A 138 9.66 -5.55 13.47
C PRO A 138 9.82 -5.61 11.94
N ASN A 139 9.06 -6.49 11.28
CA ASN A 139 9.12 -6.77 9.86
C ASN A 139 8.05 -6.02 9.04
N VAL A 140 7.46 -4.95 9.55
CA VAL A 140 6.55 -4.10 8.77
C VAL A 140 6.83 -2.61 8.94
N ARG A 141 6.50 -1.83 7.90
CA ARG A 141 6.42 -0.37 7.96
C ARG A 141 5.04 0.12 7.57
N VAL A 142 4.44 0.95 8.42
CA VAL A 142 3.08 1.44 8.25
C VAL A 142 3.10 2.90 7.83
N TRP A 143 2.45 3.21 6.72
CA TRP A 143 2.31 4.58 6.23
C TRP A 143 0.86 5.05 6.36
N LEU A 144 0.62 5.97 7.28
CA LEU A 144 -0.67 6.63 7.45
C LEU A 144 -0.82 7.65 6.31
N SER A 145 -1.74 7.38 5.38
CA SER A 145 -1.94 8.22 4.21
C SER A 145 -2.91 9.36 4.52
N GLY A 146 -2.54 10.58 4.12
CA GLY A 146 -3.38 11.77 4.19
C GLY A 146 -3.52 12.50 2.86
N ASP A 147 -4.46 13.44 2.80
CA ASP A 147 -4.55 14.52 1.82
C ASP A 147 -5.23 15.75 2.44
N SER A 148 -5.39 16.80 1.65
CA SER A 148 -5.99 18.06 2.08
C SER A 148 -7.43 17.95 2.62
N GLU A 149 -8.18 16.88 2.28
CA GLU A 149 -9.51 16.65 2.86
C GLU A 149 -9.47 15.82 4.14
N THR A 150 -8.52 14.89 4.28
CA THR A 150 -8.41 14.10 5.51
C THR A 150 -7.65 14.82 6.61
N GLY A 151 -6.75 15.73 6.24
CA GLY A 151 -5.72 16.24 7.12
C GLY A 151 -4.70 15.16 7.50
N TYR A 152 -3.84 15.51 8.45
CA TYR A 152 -2.88 14.61 9.08
C TYR A 152 -3.59 13.68 10.09
N PRO A 153 -3.07 12.45 10.31
CA PRO A 153 -3.52 11.62 11.41
C PRO A 153 -3.40 12.37 12.74
N PRO A 154 -4.39 12.25 13.66
CA PRO A 154 -4.35 12.95 14.95
C PRO A 154 -3.24 12.42 15.87
N GLU A 155 -2.83 11.17 15.67
CA GLU A 155 -1.67 10.56 16.32
C GLU A 155 -0.86 9.78 15.27
N VAL A 156 0.46 9.78 15.42
CA VAL A 156 1.38 8.95 14.63
C VAL A 156 2.06 7.99 15.61
N PRO A 157 1.56 6.75 15.75
CA PRO A 157 2.14 5.75 16.65
C PRO A 157 3.56 5.36 16.25
N ASP A 158 4.33 4.84 17.19
CA ASP A 158 5.64 4.22 16.90
C ASP A 158 5.52 3.17 15.79
N GLY A 159 6.48 3.17 14.87
CA GLY A 159 6.47 2.30 13.68
C GLY A 159 5.55 2.78 12.54
N CYS A 160 4.79 3.86 12.75
CA CYS A 160 4.07 4.55 11.69
C CYS A 160 4.84 5.77 11.17
N ARG A 161 4.62 6.09 9.89
CA ARG A 161 5.06 7.32 9.22
C ARG A 161 3.91 7.91 8.42
N VAL A 162 4.01 9.18 8.01
CA VAL A 162 2.94 9.85 7.26
C VAL A 162 3.26 9.95 5.77
N ALA A 163 2.36 9.44 4.93
CA ALA A 163 2.41 9.63 3.49
C ALA A 163 1.35 10.64 3.02
N TRP A 164 1.77 11.73 2.39
CA TRP A 164 0.85 12.75 1.88
C TRP A 164 0.58 12.57 0.39
N MET A 165 -0.68 12.67 -0.03
CA MET A 165 -1.06 12.77 -1.44
C MET A 165 -1.26 14.24 -1.80
N GLN A 166 -0.25 14.85 -2.40
CA GLN A 166 -0.28 16.25 -2.83
C GLN A 166 -1.03 16.38 -4.16
N THR A 167 -2.07 17.22 -4.19
CA THR A 167 -2.84 17.50 -5.41
C THR A 167 -2.61 18.90 -5.95
N GLU A 168 -2.21 19.84 -5.10
CA GLU A 168 -1.87 21.23 -5.46
C GLU A 168 -0.49 21.66 -4.90
N VAL A 169 0.17 22.60 -5.59
CA VAL A 169 1.56 23.03 -5.27
C VAL A 169 1.69 23.70 -3.90
N GLY A 170 0.62 24.32 -3.40
CA GLY A 170 0.62 25.05 -2.12
C GLY A 170 0.08 24.28 -0.91
N GLU A 171 -0.16 22.97 -1.04
CA GLU A 171 -0.58 22.17 0.12
C GLU A 171 0.52 22.06 1.18
N ASP A 172 0.11 22.14 2.45
CA ASP A 172 1.00 21.88 3.59
C ASP A 172 1.42 20.41 3.62
N THR A 173 2.70 20.18 3.35
CA THR A 173 3.36 18.86 3.36
C THR A 173 4.46 18.77 4.42
N GLU A 174 4.54 19.75 5.33
CA GLU A 174 5.65 19.88 6.28
C GLU A 174 5.73 18.67 7.21
N ASN A 175 4.58 18.20 7.72
CA ASN A 175 4.50 17.06 8.65
C ASN A 175 4.47 15.70 7.93
N ALA A 176 4.60 15.67 6.61
CA ALA A 176 4.71 14.43 5.87
C ALA A 176 6.13 13.85 5.97
N ASP A 177 6.23 12.53 6.01
CA ASP A 177 7.49 11.79 5.85
C ASP A 177 7.79 11.48 4.37
N LEU A 178 6.73 11.33 3.58
CA LEU A 178 6.78 10.99 2.17
C LEU A 178 5.64 11.69 1.43
N VAL A 179 5.93 12.29 0.29
CA VAL A 179 4.93 12.98 -0.55
C VAL A 179 4.78 12.24 -1.87
N PHE A 180 3.54 11.90 -2.21
CA PHE A 180 3.12 11.43 -3.53
C PHE A 180 2.47 12.57 -4.29
N LEU A 181 2.92 12.79 -5.52
CA LEU A 181 2.40 13.83 -6.40
C LEU A 181 1.26 13.27 -7.26
N ASP A 182 0.14 13.98 -7.35
CA ASP A 182 -0.83 13.72 -8.40
C ASP A 182 -0.19 13.92 -9.78
N ARG A 183 -0.73 13.24 -10.80
CA ARG A 183 -0.13 13.20 -12.15
C ARG A 183 0.22 14.56 -12.75
N PRO A 184 -0.59 15.62 -12.62
CA PRO A 184 -0.24 16.95 -13.15
C PRO A 184 1.03 17.52 -12.53
N LEU A 185 1.23 17.30 -11.23
CA LEU A 185 2.36 17.85 -10.48
C LEU A 185 3.69 17.13 -10.77
N ARG A 186 3.66 15.88 -11.24
CA ARG A 186 4.87 15.09 -11.52
C ARG A 186 5.77 15.63 -12.64
N ARG A 187 5.26 16.58 -13.43
CA ARG A 187 5.99 17.22 -14.53
C ARG A 187 6.60 18.56 -14.13
N LEU A 188 6.15 19.11 -13.01
CA LEU A 188 6.68 20.36 -12.50
C LEU A 188 8.02 20.05 -11.83
N ALA A 189 9.03 20.86 -12.15
CA ALA A 189 10.21 21.00 -11.30
C ALA A 189 9.77 21.77 -10.05
N LEU A 190 8.94 21.15 -9.21
CA LEU A 190 8.64 21.66 -7.89
C LEU A 190 9.97 21.69 -7.14
N PRO A 191 10.26 22.73 -6.33
CA PRO A 191 11.35 22.66 -5.38
C PRO A 191 11.13 21.38 -4.58
N LEU A 192 11.96 20.38 -4.87
CA LEU A 192 11.81 19.04 -4.34
C LEU A 192 12.04 19.19 -2.85
N LEU A 193 10.97 19.27 -2.08
CA LEU A 193 11.02 18.87 -0.69
C LEU A 193 11.66 17.49 -0.70
N ASP A 194 12.70 17.27 0.11
CA ASP A 194 13.47 16.01 0.24
C ASP A 194 12.61 14.76 0.51
N LYS A 195 11.29 14.95 0.64
CA LYS A 195 10.25 14.01 0.99
C LYS A 195 9.48 13.46 -0.22
N VAL A 196 9.65 13.97 -1.44
CA VAL A 196 8.88 13.46 -2.61
C VAL A 196 9.33 12.04 -2.98
N CYS A 197 8.36 11.16 -3.27
CA CYS A 197 8.62 9.80 -3.70
C CYS A 197 9.53 9.77 -4.95
N PRO A 198 10.73 9.15 -4.88
CA PRO A 198 11.68 9.15 -6.00
C PRO A 198 11.10 8.56 -7.29
N THR A 199 10.18 7.58 -7.20
CA THR A 199 9.55 6.98 -8.39
C THR A 199 8.66 7.95 -9.18
N GLU A 200 8.31 9.10 -8.60
CA GLU A 200 7.40 10.07 -9.20
C GLU A 200 8.12 11.29 -9.79
N THR A 201 9.39 11.51 -9.42
CA THR A 201 10.21 12.62 -9.90
C THR A 201 10.79 12.33 -11.30
N PRO A 202 11.08 13.37 -12.11
CA PRO A 202 11.75 13.19 -13.40
C PRO A 202 13.10 12.47 -13.26
N LEU A 203 13.95 12.92 -12.33
CA LEU A 203 15.27 12.34 -12.08
C LEU A 203 15.19 10.87 -11.65
N GLY A 204 14.25 10.52 -10.78
CA GLY A 204 14.10 9.14 -10.35
C GLY A 204 13.62 8.21 -11.47
N LYS A 205 12.74 8.70 -12.36
CA LYS A 205 12.33 7.95 -13.55
C LYS A 205 13.47 7.75 -14.55
N GLU A 206 14.26 8.79 -14.79
CA GLU A 206 15.45 8.71 -15.64
C GLU A 206 16.45 7.66 -15.13
N ARG A 207 16.63 7.57 -13.80
CA ARG A 207 17.47 6.55 -13.15
C ARG A 207 16.82 5.16 -13.06
N GLY A 208 15.60 4.96 -13.55
CA GLY A 208 14.88 3.69 -13.41
C GLY A 208 14.55 3.31 -11.96
N THR A 209 14.30 4.31 -11.10
CA THR A 209 14.06 4.10 -9.67
C THR A 209 12.77 3.32 -9.42
N SER A 210 12.85 2.31 -8.55
CA SER A 210 11.74 1.49 -8.08
C SER A 210 11.75 1.37 -6.56
N CYS A 211 10.70 0.83 -5.95
CA CYS A 211 10.67 0.58 -4.52
C CYS A 211 11.75 -0.40 -4.04
N ALA A 212 12.18 -1.34 -4.89
CA ALA A 212 13.28 -2.24 -4.57
C ALA A 212 14.65 -1.54 -4.57
N THR A 213 14.81 -0.49 -5.38
CA THR A 213 16.07 0.24 -5.48
C THR A 213 16.15 1.41 -4.50
N CYS A 214 15.06 2.16 -4.28
CA CYS A 214 15.08 3.30 -3.35
C CYS A 214 14.94 2.91 -1.88
N ARG A 215 14.23 1.80 -1.59
CA ARG A 215 14.08 1.17 -0.26
C ARG A 215 13.41 2.01 0.85
N LEU A 216 13.20 3.30 0.64
CA LEU A 216 12.67 4.28 1.59
C LEU A 216 11.43 3.81 2.37
N CYS A 217 10.56 3.05 1.73
CA CYS A 217 9.26 2.66 2.29
C CYS A 217 9.33 1.50 3.28
N TRP A 218 10.44 0.75 3.32
CA TRP A 218 10.55 -0.50 4.09
C TRP A 218 11.87 -0.66 4.85
N THR A 219 12.89 0.18 4.62
CA THR A 219 14.16 0.17 5.40
C THR A 219 14.23 1.20 6.52
N GLY A 220 13.44 2.27 6.43
CA GLY A 220 13.47 3.40 7.39
C GLY A 220 12.72 3.08 8.66
#